data_AF-A0A9P7GTK1-F1
#
_entry.id   AF-A0A9P7GTK1-F1
#
_cell.length_a   1.000
_cell.length_b   1.000
_cell.length_c   1.000
_cell.angle_alpha   90.00
_cell.angle_beta   90.00
_cell.angle_gamma   90.00
#
_symmetry.space_group_name_H-M   'P 1'
#
loop_
_entity.id
_entity.type
_entity.pdbx_description
1 polymer ?
#
loop_
_entity_poly.entity_id
_entity_poly.type
_entity_poly.pdbx_seq_one_letter_code
_entity_poly.pdbx_strand_id
1 'polypeptide(L)'
;MLDPLKRICQFEVPGGGVCRDEGCEDMHLSRLAGPDGRSSAQPTDEDTAEYLVDVLPPDWLGENSTILRTKIALALEQIRVKNPQMNLEERVAHALASLGTPP
;
A
#
# COMPACT_ATOMS: atom_id res chain seq x y z
N MET A 1 -16.17 9.37 7.35
CA MET A 1 -16.83 9.42 6.03
C MET A 1 -16.35 10.69 5.36
N LEU A 2 -15.64 10.58 4.23
CA LEU A 2 -15.07 11.73 3.51
C LEU A 2 -16.21 12.42 2.74
N ASP A 3 -16.27 13.74 2.79
CA ASP A 3 -17.17 14.54 1.95
C ASP A 3 -16.51 14.78 0.58
N PRO A 4 -17.00 14.17 -0.51
CA PRO A 4 -16.41 14.31 -1.84
C PRO A 4 -16.51 15.74 -2.40
N LEU A 5 -17.35 16.60 -1.81
CA LEU A 5 -17.55 17.98 -2.24
C LEU A 5 -16.63 18.96 -1.51
N LYS A 6 -15.93 18.53 -0.45
CA LYS A 6 -14.94 19.37 0.23
C LYS A 6 -13.68 19.52 -0.62
N ARG A 7 -13.20 20.76 -0.73
CA ARG A 7 -11.95 21.08 -1.42
C ARG A 7 -10.75 20.61 -0.60
N ILE A 8 -9.69 20.20 -1.28
CA ILE A 8 -8.39 19.91 -0.66
C ILE A 8 -7.71 21.24 -0.35
N CYS A 9 -7.11 21.37 0.83
CA CYS A 9 -6.38 22.58 1.20
C CYS A 9 -5.26 22.86 0.20
N GLN A 10 -5.18 24.09 -0.30
CA GLN A 10 -4.18 24.50 -1.30
C GLN A 10 -2.73 24.27 -0.86
N PHE A 11 -2.45 24.27 0.44
CA PHE A 11 -1.10 24.03 0.97
C PHE A 11 -0.68 22.55 0.92
N GLU A 12 -1.62 21.65 0.65
CA GLU A 12 -1.36 20.22 0.49
C GLU A 12 -1.06 19.86 -0.98
N VAL A 13 -1.12 20.82 -1.92
CA VAL A 13 -0.94 20.56 -3.37
C VAL A 13 -0.06 21.64 -4.03
N PRO A 14 1.12 21.29 -4.60
CA PRO A 14 1.79 19.99 -4.52
C PRO A 14 2.24 19.69 -3.08
N GLY A 15 2.17 18.43 -2.65
CA GLY A 15 2.38 18.03 -1.25
C GLY A 15 3.66 18.55 -0.60
N GLY A 16 3.59 18.87 0.70
CA GLY A 16 4.73 19.34 1.51
C GLY A 16 4.52 20.70 2.20
N GLY A 17 3.43 21.42 1.92
CA GLY A 17 3.07 22.62 2.67
C GLY A 17 2.35 22.31 3.99
N VAL A 18 2.49 23.20 4.97
CA VAL A 18 1.86 23.08 6.29
C VAL A 18 0.81 24.17 6.45
N CYS A 19 -0.46 23.77 6.50
CA CYS A 19 -1.52 24.69 6.90
C CYS A 19 -1.44 24.99 8.40
N ARG A 20 -1.35 26.27 8.74
CA ARG A 20 -1.31 26.77 10.12
C ARG A 20 -2.64 27.37 10.59
N ASP A 21 -3.67 27.28 9.77
CA ASP A 21 -5.00 27.78 10.10
C ASP A 21 -5.76 26.72 10.91
N GLU A 22 -6.09 27.07 12.15
CA GLU A 22 -6.88 26.24 13.06
C GLU A 22 -8.35 26.16 12.62
N GLY A 23 -8.83 27.16 11.88
CA GLY A 23 -10.19 27.23 11.35
C GLY A 23 -10.34 26.71 9.92
N CYS A 24 -9.32 26.06 9.35
CA CYS A 24 -9.35 25.64 7.96
C CYS A 24 -10.48 24.63 7.69
N GLU A 25 -11.46 25.03 6.87
CA GLU A 25 -12.62 24.20 6.53
C GLU A 25 -12.31 23.17 5.42
N ASP A 26 -11.20 23.37 4.71
CA ASP A 26 -10.72 22.51 3.64
C ASP A 26 -10.16 21.18 4.16
N MET A 27 -10.09 20.19 3.27
CA MET A 27 -9.62 18.86 3.57
C MET A 27 -8.09 18.81 3.64
N HIS A 28 -7.57 18.37 4.78
CA HIS A 28 -6.15 18.12 5.02
C HIS A 28 -5.84 16.64 4.88
N LEU A 29 -5.24 16.25 3.76
CA LEU A 29 -4.83 14.86 3.51
C LEU A 29 -3.85 14.39 4.59
N SER A 30 -2.93 15.26 5.02
CA SER A 30 -1.99 14.99 6.11
C SER A 30 -2.67 14.69 7.47
N ARG A 31 -3.87 15.23 7.74
CA ARG A 31 -4.61 14.95 8.98
C ARG A 31 -5.44 13.66 8.88
N LEU A 32 -5.95 13.36 7.68
CA LEU A 32 -6.51 12.06 7.36
C LEU A 32 -5.45 10.96 7.43
N ALA A 33 -4.19 11.35 7.21
CA ALA A 33 -3.01 10.50 7.22
C ALA A 33 -2.53 10.00 8.61
N GLY A 34 -3.17 10.45 9.70
CA GLY A 34 -2.59 10.33 11.03
C GLY A 34 -1.31 11.19 11.18
N PRO A 35 -0.82 11.40 12.41
CA PRO A 35 0.30 12.30 12.72
C PRO A 35 1.62 11.94 12.02
N ASP A 36 1.72 10.75 11.42
CA ASP A 36 2.91 10.25 10.73
C ASP A 36 2.89 10.52 9.21
N GLY A 37 1.88 11.21 8.67
CA GLY A 37 1.74 11.40 7.21
C GLY A 37 1.52 10.08 6.46
N ARG A 38 1.12 9.03 7.18
CA ARG A 38 0.88 7.66 6.70
C ARG A 38 -0.62 7.34 6.70
N SER A 39 -1.41 8.01 5.86
CA SER A 39 -2.56 7.34 5.25
C SER A 39 -2.54 7.56 3.76
N SER A 40 -1.64 6.83 3.13
CA SER A 40 -2.14 5.78 2.27
C SER A 40 -2.78 4.74 3.18
N ALA A 41 -4.09 4.46 3.06
CA ALA A 41 -4.60 3.18 3.53
C ALA A 41 -3.66 2.13 2.94
N GLN A 42 -2.82 1.53 3.78
CA GLN A 42 -1.80 0.61 3.28
C GLN A 42 -2.57 -0.49 2.56
N PRO A 43 -2.28 -0.75 1.27
CA PRO A 43 -3.01 -1.78 0.54
C PRO A 43 -2.92 -3.07 1.35
N THR A 44 -4.03 -3.80 1.39
CA THR A 44 -4.06 -5.08 2.09
C THR A 44 -3.07 -6.06 1.45
N ASP A 45 -2.75 -7.15 2.16
CA ASP A 45 -1.91 -8.20 1.58
C ASP A 45 -2.61 -8.79 0.34
N GLU A 46 -3.95 -8.83 0.32
CA GLU A 46 -4.78 -9.17 -0.84
C GLU A 46 -4.66 -8.17 -2.00
N ASP A 47 -4.84 -6.87 -1.75
CA ASP A 47 -4.72 -5.83 -2.79
C ASP A 47 -3.32 -5.86 -3.42
N THR A 48 -2.30 -6.04 -2.58
CA THR A 48 -0.91 -6.14 -3.01
C THR A 48 -0.68 -7.40 -3.85
N ALA A 49 -1.25 -8.54 -3.46
CA ALA A 49 -1.13 -9.77 -4.21
C ALA A 49 -1.81 -9.72 -5.58
N GLU A 50 -2.99 -9.09 -5.67
CA GLU A 50 -3.68 -8.87 -6.93
C GLU A 50 -2.84 -8.02 -7.89
N TYR A 51 -2.35 -6.87 -7.42
CA TYR A 51 -1.46 -6.03 -8.20
C TYR A 51 -0.20 -6.78 -8.68
N LEU A 52 0.43 -7.56 -7.80
CA LEU A 52 1.63 -8.32 -8.14
C LEU A 52 1.37 -9.35 -9.24
N VAL A 53 0.24 -10.04 -9.22
CA VAL A 53 -0.12 -10.99 -10.30
C VAL A 53 -0.25 -10.28 -11.65
N ASP A 54 -0.74 -9.04 -11.68
CA ASP A 54 -0.92 -8.28 -12.93
C ASP A 54 0.39 -7.72 -13.51
N VAL A 55 1.38 -7.43 -12.66
CA VAL A 55 2.65 -6.80 -13.09
C VAL A 55 3.83 -7.77 -13.19
N LEU A 56 3.74 -8.94 -12.56
CA LEU A 56 4.82 -9.92 -12.62
C LEU A 56 4.96 -10.49 -14.05
N PRO A 57 6.19 -10.84 -14.47
CA PRO A 57 6.41 -11.42 -15.80
C PRO A 57 5.60 -12.70 -16.00
N PRO A 58 5.19 -13.02 -17.24
CA PRO A 58 4.49 -14.27 -17.57
C PRO A 58 5.24 -15.52 -17.11
N ASP A 59 6.57 -15.46 -17.07
CA ASP A 59 7.41 -16.59 -16.61
C ASP A 59 7.23 -16.92 -15.12
N TRP A 60 6.69 -15.98 -14.34
CA TRP A 60 6.32 -16.17 -12.92
C TRP A 60 4.88 -16.65 -12.77
N LEU A 61 4.04 -16.23 -13.71
CA LEU A 61 2.65 -16.64 -13.85
C LEU A 61 2.65 -18.00 -14.54
N GLY A 62 2.93 -19.06 -13.76
CA GLY A 62 2.55 -20.41 -14.19
C GLY A 62 1.07 -20.46 -14.58
N GLU A 63 0.57 -21.61 -15.03
CA GLU A 63 -0.76 -21.73 -15.66
C GLU A 63 -1.97 -21.29 -14.80
N ASN A 64 -1.79 -20.94 -13.52
CA ASN A 64 -2.88 -20.55 -12.63
C ASN A 64 -2.60 -19.32 -11.76
N SER A 65 -2.94 -18.14 -12.30
CA SER A 65 -2.85 -16.83 -11.64
C SER A 65 -3.62 -16.75 -10.31
N THR A 66 -4.73 -17.47 -10.19
CA THR A 66 -5.52 -17.53 -8.94
C THR A 66 -4.73 -18.19 -7.81
N ILE A 67 -4.05 -19.29 -8.11
CA ILE A 67 -3.20 -19.98 -7.12
C ILE A 67 -2.00 -19.10 -6.75
N LEU A 68 -1.40 -18.42 -7.72
CA LEU A 68 -0.27 -17.53 -7.46
C LEU A 68 -0.67 -16.36 -6.54
N ARG A 69 -1.81 -15.71 -6.81
CA ARG A 69 -2.34 -14.64 -5.96
C ARG A 69 -2.49 -15.08 -4.51
N THR A 70 -3.11 -16.24 -4.28
CA THR A 70 -3.28 -16.79 -2.92
C THR A 70 -1.94 -17.08 -2.24
N LYS A 71 -0.96 -17.61 -2.99
CA LYS A 71 0.40 -17.85 -2.45
C LYS A 71 1.10 -16.56 -2.06
N ILE A 72 1.00 -15.51 -2.89
CA ILE A 72 1.59 -14.20 -2.62
C ILE A 72 0.94 -13.57 -1.38
N ALA A 73 -0.40 -13.54 -1.30
CA ALA A 73 -1.11 -12.99 -0.14
C ALA A 73 -0.70 -13.68 1.17
N LEU A 74 -0.65 -15.02 1.18
CA LEU A 74 -0.21 -15.79 2.34
C LEU A 74 1.25 -15.51 2.73
N ALA A 75 2.14 -15.36 1.75
CA ALA A 75 3.54 -15.05 2.02
C ALA A 75 3.70 -13.64 2.64
N LEU A 76 2.97 -12.66 2.10
CA LEU A 76 2.92 -11.30 2.65
C LEU A 76 2.40 -11.30 4.09
N GLU A 77 1.30 -12.01 4.36
CA GLU A 77 0.70 -12.11 5.68
C GLU A 77 1.68 -12.75 6.69
N GLN A 78 2.32 -13.86 6.33
CA GLN A 78 3.28 -14.54 7.21
C GLN A 78 4.45 -13.63 7.59
N ILE A 79 4.98 -12.86 6.64
CA ILE A 79 6.08 -11.93 6.89
C ILE A 79 5.60 -10.75 7.75
N ARG A 80 4.40 -10.21 7.48
CA ARG A 80 3.79 -9.14 8.28
C ARG A 80 3.61 -9.56 9.73
N VAL A 81 3.07 -10.74 9.98
CA VAL A 81 2.85 -11.28 11.34
C VAL A 81 4.18 -11.49 12.04
N LYS A 82 5.20 -11.99 11.33
CA LYS A 82 6.54 -12.21 11.90
C LYS A 82 7.30 -10.92 12.18
N ASN A 83 7.15 -9.90 11.33
CA ASN A 83 7.87 -8.63 11.42
C ASN A 83 6.92 -7.44 11.21
N PRO A 84 6.14 -7.04 12.23
CA PRO A 84 5.12 -6.00 12.09
C PRO A 84 5.69 -4.60 11.81
N GLN A 85 6.98 -4.38 12.09
CA GLN A 85 7.68 -3.12 11.81
C GLN A 85 8.25 -3.06 10.38
N MET A 86 8.22 -4.18 9.63
CA MET A 86 8.74 -4.25 8.28
C MET A 86 7.85 -3.45 7.31
N ASN A 87 8.49 -2.63 6.49
CA ASN A 87 7.77 -1.82 5.52
C ASN A 87 7.20 -2.69 4.38
N LEU A 88 6.35 -2.11 3.52
CA LEU A 88 5.68 -2.87 2.46
C LEU A 88 6.66 -3.40 1.41
N GLU A 89 7.64 -2.58 1.01
CA GLU A 89 8.61 -2.92 -0.03
C GLU A 89 9.48 -4.11 0.37
N GLU A 90 10.02 -4.08 1.59
CA GLU A 90 10.78 -5.19 2.19
C GLU A 90 9.95 -6.47 2.27
N ARG A 91 8.68 -6.34 2.67
CA ARG A 91 7.76 -7.47 2.78
C ARG A 91 7.50 -8.12 1.43
N VAL A 92 7.26 -7.32 0.39
CA VAL A 92 7.08 -7.81 -0.99
C VAL A 92 8.34 -8.52 -1.46
N ALA A 93 9.52 -7.93 -1.27
CA ALA A 93 10.79 -8.54 -1.67
C ALA A 93 11.01 -9.90 -0.99
N HIS A 94 10.78 -10.00 0.33
CA HIS A 94 10.88 -11.26 1.06
C HIS A 94 9.82 -12.30 0.63
N ALA A 95 8.59 -11.86 0.38
CA ALA A 95 7.51 -12.76 -0.06
C ALA A 95 7.85 -13.39 -1.42
N LEU A 96 8.25 -12.58 -2.39
CA LEU A 96 8.63 -13.05 -3.73
C LEU A 96 9.86 -13.96 -3.68
N ALA A 97 10.87 -13.62 -2.87
CA ALA A 97 12.04 -14.48 -2.68
C ALA A 97 11.68 -15.85 -2.08
N SER A 98 10.70 -15.91 -1.17
CA SER A 98 10.26 -17.16 -0.53
C SER A 98 9.48 -18.10 -1.46
N LEU A 99 8.83 -17.54 -2.48
CA LEU A 99 8.03 -18.31 -3.45
C LEU A 99 8.86 -18.96 -4.55
N GLY A 100 10.17 -18.66 -4.58
CA GLY A 100 11.10 -19.22 -5.55
C GLY A 100 11.06 -18.44 -6.87
N THR A 101 12.13 -17.73 -7.16
CA THR A 101 12.43 -17.16 -8.48
C THR A 101 12.95 -18.26 -9.41
N PRO A 102 12.58 -18.30 -10.70
CA PRO A 102 13.59 -18.52 -11.74
C PRO A 102 14.46 -17.24 -11.86
N PRO A 103 15.76 -17.40 -12.17
CA PRO A 103 16.79 -16.36 -12.08
C PRO A 103 16.56 -15.14 -12.97
#